data_AF-A0A6I4M5P6-F1
#
_entry.id   AF-A0A6I4M5P6-F1
#
_cell.length_a   1.000
_cell.length_b   1.000
_cell.length_c   1.000
_cell.angle_alpha   90.00
_cell.angle_beta   90.00
_cell.angle_gamma   90.00
#
_symmetry.space_group_name_H-M   'P 1'
#
loop_
_entity.id
_entity.type
_entity.pdbx_description
1 polymer ?
#
loop_
_entity_poly.entity_id
_entity_poly.type
_entity_poly.pdbx_seq_one_letter_code
_entity_poly.pdbx_strand_id
1 'polypeptide(L)'
;MKPENKPIAIGTAVGFLVELPSLWLALVSAGAGHGDYVAARALFPLPMLTLIAGQIGAFGFGLAFFQFPLYGAIIGWAFARSNLIIALSLVVLHSLAVTLCFSGILPDFS
;
A
#
# COMPACT_ATOMS: atom_id res chain seq x y z
N MET A 1 -21.31 -1.75 -18.84
CA MET A 1 -20.87 -1.67 -17.43
C MET A 1 -22.02 -1.15 -16.60
N LYS A 2 -22.29 -1.72 -15.43
CA LYS A 2 -23.24 -1.11 -14.48
C LYS A 2 -22.66 0.24 -13.99
N PRO A 3 -23.48 1.27 -13.73
CA PRO A 3 -22.99 2.60 -13.38
C PRO A 3 -22.05 2.61 -12.16
N GLU A 4 -22.24 1.70 -11.21
CA GLU A 4 -21.37 1.52 -10.04
C GLU A 4 -19.96 1.01 -10.37
N ASN A 5 -19.73 0.45 -11.57
CA ASN A 5 -18.42 -0.10 -11.96
C ASN A 5 -17.47 0.98 -12.47
N LYS A 6 -17.99 2.12 -12.94
CA LYS A 6 -17.16 3.19 -13.52
C LYS A 6 -16.25 3.84 -12.46
N PRO A 7 -16.74 4.21 -11.26
CA PRO A 7 -15.87 4.74 -10.20
C PRO A 7 -14.80 3.74 -9.75
N ILE A 8 -15.13 2.45 -9.69
CA ILE A 8 -14.17 1.38 -9.35
C ILE A 8 -13.05 1.33 -10.38
N ALA A 9 -13.40 1.26 -11.68
CA ALA A 9 -12.41 1.20 -12.75
C ALA A 9 -11.49 2.44 -12.78
N ILE A 10 -12.06 3.63 -12.57
CA ILE A 10 -11.28 4.87 -12.46
C ILE A 10 -10.34 4.79 -11.26
N GLY A 11 -10.86 4.39 -10.10
CA GLY A 11 -10.08 4.22 -8.88
C GLY A 11 -8.92 3.25 -9.07
N THR A 12 -9.16 2.06 -9.64
CA THR A 12 -8.11 1.08 -9.95
C THR A 12 -7.06 1.65 -10.90
N ALA A 13 -7.47 2.36 -11.96
CA ALA A 13 -6.55 2.97 -12.91
C ALA A 13 -5.66 4.04 -12.26
N VAL A 14 -6.24 4.91 -11.43
CA VAL A 14 -5.48 5.87 -10.62
C VAL A 14 -4.54 5.14 -9.67
N GLY A 15 -4.99 4.05 -9.04
CA GLY A 15 -4.18 3.18 -8.21
C GLY A 15 -2.93 2.68 -8.93
N PHE A 16 -3.06 2.17 -10.17
CA PHE A 16 -1.91 1.77 -10.99
C PHE A 16 -0.95 2.93 -11.30
N LEU A 17 -1.48 4.13 -11.55
CA LEU A 17 -0.65 5.31 -11.80
C LEU A 17 0.16 5.74 -10.56
N VAL A 18 -0.36 5.49 -9.36
CA VAL A 18 0.35 5.73 -8.09
C VAL A 18 1.31 4.60 -7.74
N GLU A 19 0.93 3.35 -8.06
CA GLU A 19 1.69 2.13 -7.80
C GLU A 19 3.09 2.19 -8.42
N LEU A 20 3.19 2.50 -9.71
CA LEU A 20 4.45 2.50 -10.45
C LEU A 20 5.52 3.44 -9.87
N PRO A 21 5.26 4.75 -9.66
CA PRO A 21 6.23 5.63 -9.04
C PRO A 21 6.50 5.24 -7.58
N SER A 22 5.50 4.73 -6.86
CA SER A 22 5.70 4.30 -5.47
C SER A 22 6.64 3.10 -5.39
N LEU A 23 6.45 2.08 -6.24
CA LEU A 23 7.34 0.91 -6.33
C LEU A 23 8.77 1.33 -6.66
N TRP A 24 8.93 2.27 -7.59
CA TRP A 24 10.25 2.81 -7.92
C TRP A 24 10.90 3.49 -6.72
N LEU A 25 10.19 4.37 -6.01
CA LEU A 25 10.69 5.03 -4.81
C LEU A 25 11.04 4.04 -3.70
N ALA A 26 10.19 3.03 -3.49
CA ALA A 26 10.45 1.96 -2.53
C ALA A 26 11.74 1.20 -2.88
N LEU A 27 11.92 0.81 -4.14
CA LEU A 27 13.10 0.10 -4.63
C LEU A 27 14.38 0.95 -4.47
N VAL A 28 14.31 2.24 -4.83
CA VAL A 28 15.44 3.17 -4.65
C VAL A 28 15.79 3.32 -3.18
N SER A 29 14.80 3.49 -2.29
CA SER A 29 15.02 3.61 -0.84
C SER A 29 15.56 2.33 -0.20
N ALA A 30 15.29 1.16 -0.80
CA ALA A 30 15.82 -0.12 -0.33
C ALA A 30 17.31 -0.29 -0.65
N GLY A 31 17.89 0.51 -1.55
CA GLY A 31 19.33 0.56 -1.81
C GLY A 31 19.95 -0.81 -2.09
N ALA A 32 19.28 -1.66 -2.88
CA ALA A 32 19.68 -3.05 -3.16
C ALA A 32 19.86 -3.95 -1.93
N GLY A 33 19.17 -3.66 -0.81
CA GLY A 33 19.31 -4.41 0.44
C GLY A 33 19.99 -3.65 1.57
N HIS A 34 20.55 -2.48 1.26
CA HIS A 34 21.38 -1.69 2.18
C HIS A 34 20.86 -0.27 2.44
N GLY A 35 19.70 0.08 1.88
CA GLY A 35 19.08 1.38 2.09
C GLY A 35 18.34 1.48 3.43
N ASP A 36 17.76 2.65 3.70
CA ASP A 36 17.00 2.93 4.92
C ASP A 36 15.54 2.44 4.86
N TYR A 37 15.09 2.01 3.67
CA TYR A 37 13.73 1.56 3.40
C TYR A 37 12.65 2.58 3.75
N VAL A 38 12.98 3.87 3.87
CA VAL A 38 12.03 4.89 4.34
C VAL A 38 10.82 4.97 3.41
N ALA A 39 11.04 5.02 2.10
CA ALA A 39 9.93 5.06 1.14
C ALA A 39 9.17 3.72 1.11
N ALA A 40 9.85 2.58 1.23
CA ALA A 40 9.19 1.27 1.31
C ALA A 40 8.27 1.16 2.54
N ARG A 41 8.73 1.60 3.72
CA ARG A 41 7.96 1.63 4.97
C ARG A 41 6.77 2.59 4.90
N ALA A 42 6.93 3.75 4.26
CA ALA A 42 5.87 4.77 4.16
C ALA A 42 4.80 4.42 3.10
N LEU A 43 5.23 3.92 1.94
CA LEU A 43 4.37 3.68 0.78
C LEU A 43 3.79 2.27 0.76
N PHE A 44 4.52 1.27 1.27
CA PHE A 44 4.11 -0.14 1.29
C PHE A 44 4.18 -0.75 2.69
N PRO A 45 3.52 -0.13 3.69
CA PRO A 45 3.61 -0.60 5.07
C PRO A 45 3.02 -2.01 5.22
N LEU A 46 1.96 -2.38 4.49
CA LEU A 46 1.37 -3.71 4.59
C LEU A 46 2.32 -4.82 4.09
N PRO A 47 2.91 -4.73 2.88
CA PRO A 47 3.99 -5.63 2.46
C PRO A 47 5.14 -5.70 3.46
N MET A 48 5.57 -4.55 3.99
CA MET A 48 6.66 -4.51 4.97
C MET A 48 6.29 -5.27 6.26
N LEU A 49 5.06 -5.18 6.74
CA LEU A 49 4.61 -5.95 7.92
C LEU A 49 4.54 -7.47 7.68
N THR A 50 4.72 -7.95 6.44
CA THR A 50 4.85 -9.38 6.14
C THR A 50 6.28 -9.88 6.11
N LEU A 51 7.26 -9.07 6.52
CA LEU A 51 8.64 -9.51 6.69
C LEU A 51 8.71 -10.71 7.62
N ILE A 52 9.42 -11.74 7.19
CA ILE A 52 9.77 -12.90 8.00
C ILE A 52 11.28 -13.07 7.88
N ALA A 53 12.00 -12.96 8.99
CA ALA A 53 13.47 -13.05 9.05
C ALA A 53 14.16 -12.07 8.06
N GLY A 54 13.74 -10.80 8.05
CA GLY A 54 14.32 -9.77 7.17
C GLY A 54 13.94 -9.88 5.69
N GLN A 55 13.07 -10.81 5.29
CA GLN A 55 12.73 -11.05 3.88
C GLN A 55 11.23 -10.91 3.61
N ILE A 56 10.91 -10.29 2.47
CA ILE A 56 9.54 -10.24 1.94
C ILE A 56 9.32 -11.49 1.10
N GLY A 57 8.38 -12.34 1.51
CA GLY A 57 7.97 -13.52 0.75
C GLY A 57 7.09 -13.17 -0.46
N ALA A 58 6.76 -14.18 -1.27
CA ALA A 58 5.89 -14.01 -2.45
C ALA A 58 4.54 -13.33 -2.14
N PHE A 59 3.98 -13.60 -0.95
CA PHE A 59 2.76 -12.95 -0.48
C PHE A 59 2.93 -11.43 -0.31
N GLY A 60 3.99 -11.00 0.35
CA GLY A 60 4.29 -9.58 0.55
C GLY A 60 4.59 -8.87 -0.78
N PHE A 61 5.28 -9.54 -1.71
CA PHE A 61 5.45 -9.01 -3.07
C PHE A 61 4.12 -8.87 -3.80
N GLY A 62 3.23 -9.86 -3.70
CA GLY A 62 1.89 -9.77 -4.25
C GLY A 62 1.11 -8.59 -3.68
N LEU A 63 1.17 -8.39 -2.36
CA LEU A 63 0.58 -7.20 -1.72
C LEU A 63 1.19 -5.91 -2.26
N ALA A 64 2.51 -5.85 -2.44
CA ALA A 64 3.18 -4.66 -2.96
C ALA A 64 2.64 -4.31 -4.35
N PHE A 65 2.69 -5.23 -5.30
CA PHE A 65 2.26 -4.98 -6.69
C PHE A 65 0.79 -4.58 -6.86
N PHE A 66 -0.06 -4.91 -5.90
CA PHE A 66 -1.51 -4.66 -5.98
C PHE A 66 -2.02 -3.68 -4.93
N GLN A 67 -1.18 -3.10 -4.08
CA GLN A 67 -1.64 -2.29 -2.94
C GLN A 67 -2.45 -1.07 -3.40
N PHE A 68 -1.87 -0.19 -4.22
CA PHE A 68 -2.55 1.02 -4.67
C PHE A 68 -3.69 0.74 -5.66
N PRO A 69 -3.61 -0.22 -6.60
CA PRO A 69 -4.74 -0.63 -7.42
C PRO A 69 -5.94 -1.11 -6.59
N LEU A 70 -5.69 -1.90 -5.53
CA LEU A 70 -6.73 -2.37 -4.62
C LEU A 70 -7.31 -1.22 -3.80
N TYR A 71 -6.47 -0.32 -3.26
CA TYR A 71 -6.94 0.86 -2.54
C TYR A 71 -7.80 1.75 -3.43
N GLY A 72 -7.34 2.03 -4.64
CA GLY A 72 -8.08 2.79 -5.63
C GLY A 72 -9.44 2.15 -5.96
N ALA A 73 -9.48 0.82 -6.15
CA ALA A 73 -10.72 0.10 -6.40
C ALA A 73 -11.71 0.22 -5.23
N ILE A 74 -11.24 0.04 -3.99
CA ILE A 74 -12.05 0.13 -2.77
C ILE A 74 -12.55 1.56 -2.58
N ILE A 75 -11.71 2.57 -2.77
CA ILE A 75 -12.09 3.98 -2.70
C ILE A 75 -13.14 4.30 -3.77
N GLY A 76 -12.92 3.89 -5.01
CA GLY A 76 -13.88 4.05 -6.11
C GLY A 76 -15.23 3.42 -5.79
N TRP A 77 -15.23 2.21 -5.22
CA TRP A 77 -16.45 1.53 -4.76
C TRP A 77 -17.14 2.27 -3.60
N ALA A 78 -16.37 2.76 -2.62
CA ALA A 78 -16.87 3.55 -1.50
C ALA A 78 -17.57 4.83 -1.98
N PHE A 79 -16.99 5.54 -2.95
CA PHE A 79 -17.61 6.70 -3.57
C PHE A 79 -18.89 6.34 -4.33
N ALA A 80 -18.89 5.24 -5.11
CA ALA A 80 -20.09 4.78 -5.83
C ALA A 80 -21.27 4.50 -4.89
N ARG A 81 -20.99 4.18 -3.61
CA ARG A 81 -21.98 3.86 -2.57
C ARG A 81 -22.21 5.00 -1.57
N SER A 82 -21.58 6.17 -1.77
CA SER A 82 -21.57 7.28 -0.79
C SER A 82 -21.14 6.85 0.62
N ASN A 83 -20.29 5.82 0.73
CA ASN A 83 -19.83 5.27 2.00
C ASN A 83 -18.38 5.67 2.26
N LEU A 84 -18.17 6.94 2.62
CA LEU A 84 -16.84 7.50 2.87
C LEU A 84 -16.12 6.85 4.07
N ILE A 85 -16.85 6.21 4.99
CA ILE A 85 -16.27 5.51 6.14
C ILE A 85 -15.27 4.47 5.66
N ILE A 86 -15.56 3.76 4.56
CA ILE A 86 -14.66 2.71 4.04
C ILE A 86 -13.36 3.30 3.49
N ALA A 87 -13.45 4.43 2.78
CA ALA A 87 -12.26 5.13 2.30
C ALA A 87 -11.42 5.69 3.47
N LEU A 88 -12.07 6.26 4.49
CA LEU A 88 -11.40 6.76 5.69
C LEU A 88 -10.73 5.62 6.49
N SER A 89 -11.40 4.48 6.63
CA SER A 89 -10.83 3.30 7.28
C SER A 89 -9.56 2.83 6.59
N LEU A 90 -9.49 2.87 5.25
CA LEU A 90 -8.25 2.55 4.54
C LEU A 90 -7.11 3.53 4.87
N VAL A 91 -7.39 4.84 4.94
CA VAL A 91 -6.38 5.85 5.30
C VAL A 91 -5.88 5.62 6.72
N VAL A 92 -6.78 5.32 7.66
CA VAL A 92 -6.43 5.02 9.05
C VAL A 92 -5.59 3.76 9.12
N LEU A 93 -6.00 2.67 8.45
CA LEU A 93 -5.25 1.40 8.44
C LEU A 93 -3.85 1.58 7.84
N HIS A 94 -3.71 2.29 6.73
CA HIS A 94 -2.40 2.60 6.14
C HIS A 94 -1.54 3.41 7.11
N SER A 95 -2.09 4.45 7.72
CA SER A 95 -1.37 5.32 8.66
C SER A 95 -0.90 4.57 9.90
N LEU A 96 -1.73 3.68 10.44
CA LEU A 96 -1.38 2.81 11.55
C LEU A 96 -0.25 1.85 11.16
N ALA A 97 -0.33 1.24 9.98
CA ALA A 97 0.71 0.35 9.48
C ALA A 97 2.04 1.09 9.27
N VAL A 98 2.02 2.31 8.70
CA VAL A 98 3.20 3.18 8.61
C VAL A 98 3.77 3.45 10.00
N THR A 99 2.93 3.88 10.94
CA THR A 99 3.37 4.17 12.32
C THR A 99 4.05 2.95 12.95
N LEU A 100 3.50 1.75 12.72
CA LEU A 100 4.10 0.52 13.21
C LEU A 100 5.47 0.24 12.58
N CYS A 101 5.62 0.40 11.25
CA CYS A 101 6.90 0.26 10.55
C CYS A 101 7.98 1.27 10.99
N PHE A 102 7.59 2.43 11.54
CA PHE A 102 8.51 3.46 12.06
C PHE A 102 8.63 3.49 13.58
N SER A 103 7.87 2.65 14.30
CA SER A 103 7.85 2.66 15.76
C SER A 103 9.12 2.11 16.41
N GLY A 104 9.92 1.31 15.68
CA GLY A 104 11.06 0.58 16.22
C GLY A 104 10.68 -0.58 17.16
N ILE A 105 9.38 -0.88 17.30
CA ILE A 105 8.88 -1.98 18.15
C ILE A 105 9.09 -3.35 17.49
N LEU A 106 9.04 -3.40 16.15
CA LEU A 106 9.23 -4.63 15.40
C LEU A 106 10.73 -4.87 15.13
N PRO A 107 11.26 -6.08 15.41
CA PRO A 107 12.70 -6.37 15.29
C PRO A 107 13.27 -6.15 13.89
N ASP A 108 12.47 -6.38 12.85
CA ASP A 108 12.87 -6.17 11.46
C ASP A 108 12.95 -4.67 11.06
N PHE A 109 12.56 -3.76 11.98
CA PHE A 109 12.42 -2.32 11.73
C PHE A 109 13.18 -1.43 12.72
N SER A 110 13.84 -2.01 13.73
CA SER A 110 14.65 -1.36 14.75
C SER A 110 16.10 -1.13 14.33
#